data_AF-A0A7V7RPL2-F1
#
_entry.id   AF-A0A7V7RPL2-F1
#
_cell.length_a   1.000
_cell.length_b   1.000
_cell.length_c   1.000
_cell.angle_alpha   90.00
_cell.angle_beta   90.00
_cell.angle_gamma   90.00
#
_symmetry.space_group_name_H-M   'P 1'
#
loop_
_entity.id
_entity.type
_entity.pdbx_description
1 polymer ?
#
loop_
_entity_poly.entity_id
_entity_poly.type
_entity_poly.pdbx_seq_one_letter_code
_entity_poly.pdbx_strand_id
1 'polypeptide(L)'
;MKKGVIIDIDLDSITLLTPDGDFVKTSNKGQSYLIGEEMEFTSPETLRKGRFSLRSSFTALNRGAILLVTLLIAIITSIAIPFIHDTKTYSYVSIDTESSLEMKLNSENNVIDMVPFNQAGAAVMDNLKEWKNTHIKDVAAMVIAEMNEQGYLETNEPLVIAAVINNEKDNESYDQLQSELLAVKSEIAEAEEVDMKVIYGTLTERKLAVENGTTVGLYKSSSQDEQEN
;
A
#
# COMPACT_ATOMS: atom_id res chain seq x y z
N MET A 1 56.18 -18.61 -39.45
CA MET A 1 55.26 -17.56 -39.94
C MET A 1 54.08 -18.26 -40.57
N LYS A 2 52.84 -17.79 -40.34
CA LYS A 2 51.64 -18.39 -40.96
C LYS A 2 51.16 -17.47 -42.09
N LYS A 3 50.59 -18.04 -43.14
CA LYS A 3 50.02 -17.31 -44.27
C LYS A 3 48.50 -17.38 -44.24
N GLY A 4 47.85 -16.36 -44.78
CA GLY A 4 46.42 -16.31 -44.96
C GLY A 4 46.03 -15.31 -46.05
N VAL A 5 44.87 -15.51 -46.65
CA VAL A 5 44.32 -14.63 -47.68
C VAL A 5 43.43 -13.59 -47.02
N ILE A 6 43.63 -12.32 -47.35
CA ILE A 6 42.82 -11.21 -46.83
C ILE A 6 41.42 -11.33 -47.40
N ILE A 7 40.42 -11.40 -46.52
CA ILE A 7 39.01 -11.44 -46.92
C ILE A 7 38.27 -10.14 -46.62
N ASP A 8 38.76 -9.39 -45.64
CA ASP A 8 38.12 -8.16 -45.17
C ASP A 8 39.13 -7.23 -44.50
N ILE A 9 38.93 -5.92 -44.64
CA ILE A 9 39.83 -4.86 -44.16
C ILE A 9 38.99 -3.81 -43.43
N ASP A 10 39.19 -3.71 -42.12
CA ASP A 10 38.65 -2.67 -41.26
C ASP A 10 39.69 -1.57 -41.00
N LEU A 11 39.25 -0.47 -40.38
CA LEU A 11 40.10 0.68 -40.01
C LEU A 11 41.28 0.28 -39.11
N ASP A 12 41.07 -0.62 -38.15
CA ASP A 12 42.06 -1.02 -37.14
C ASP A 12 42.54 -2.46 -37.29
N SER A 13 41.94 -3.24 -38.17
CA SER A 13 42.12 -4.69 -38.22
C SER A 13 41.88 -5.29 -39.61
N ILE A 14 42.50 -6.44 -39.87
CA ILE A 14 42.44 -7.17 -41.13
C ILE A 14 42.05 -8.60 -40.80
N THR A 15 41.06 -9.13 -41.52
CA THR A 15 40.61 -10.52 -41.36
C THR A 15 41.21 -11.39 -42.46
N LEU A 16 41.78 -12.53 -42.05
CA LEU A 16 42.51 -13.47 -42.88
C LEU A 16 41.85 -14.83 -42.85
N LEU A 17 41.76 -15.50 -44.00
CA LEU A 17 41.43 -16.92 -44.10
C LEU A 17 42.73 -17.72 -44.21
N THR A 18 43.00 -18.59 -43.26
CA THR A 18 44.16 -19.48 -43.31
C THR A 18 43.90 -20.67 -44.24
N PRO A 19 44.94 -21.37 -44.74
CA PRO A 19 44.78 -22.61 -45.51
C PRO A 19 44.00 -23.71 -44.77
N ASP A 20 44.01 -23.67 -43.43
CA ASP A 20 43.27 -24.61 -42.57
C ASP A 20 41.76 -24.27 -42.48
N GLY A 21 41.31 -23.18 -43.11
CA GLY A 21 39.92 -22.72 -43.10
C GLY A 21 39.55 -21.85 -41.90
N ASP A 22 40.52 -21.46 -41.06
CA ASP A 22 40.28 -20.60 -39.90
C ASP A 22 40.29 -19.12 -40.29
N PHE A 23 39.41 -18.35 -39.65
CA PHE A 23 39.40 -16.90 -39.73
C PHE A 23 40.25 -16.29 -38.61
N VAL A 24 41.27 -15.51 -38.97
CA VAL A 24 42.19 -14.87 -38.02
C VAL A 24 42.21 -13.36 -38.24
N LYS A 25 42.09 -12.58 -37.15
CA LYS A 25 42.18 -11.12 -37.20
C LYS A 25 43.56 -10.63 -36.76
N THR A 26 44.14 -9.70 -37.50
CA THR A 26 45.42 -9.05 -37.18
C THR A 26 45.27 -7.52 -37.23
N SER A 27 46.14 -6.77 -36.55
CA SER A 27 46.08 -5.31 -36.56
C SER A 27 46.46 -4.73 -37.92
N ASN A 28 45.71 -3.73 -38.39
CA ASN A 28 46.02 -3.00 -39.61
C ASN A 28 47.18 -2.03 -39.36
N LYS A 29 48.33 -2.28 -39.99
CA LYS A 29 49.55 -1.46 -39.83
C LYS A 29 49.61 -0.25 -40.78
N GLY A 30 48.50 0.10 -41.44
CA GLY A 30 48.41 1.27 -42.32
C GLY A 30 49.19 1.15 -43.62
N GLN A 31 49.51 -0.08 -44.05
CA GLN A 31 50.04 -0.34 -45.39
C GLN A 31 48.89 -0.56 -46.37
N SER A 32 49.18 -0.45 -47.68
CA SER A 32 48.17 -0.74 -48.70
C SER A 32 47.95 -2.25 -48.77
N TYR A 33 46.78 -2.71 -48.34
CA TYR A 33 46.36 -4.10 -48.41
C TYR A 33 45.19 -4.24 -49.39
N LEU A 34 45.14 -5.34 -50.14
CA LEU A 34 44.03 -5.65 -51.04
C LEU A 34 43.33 -6.95 -50.60
N ILE A 35 42.00 -6.97 -50.68
CA ILE A 35 41.23 -8.20 -50.49
C ILE A 35 41.63 -9.20 -51.58
N GLY A 36 41.89 -10.45 -51.17
CA GLY A 36 42.39 -11.52 -52.02
C GLY A 36 43.91 -11.66 -52.05
N GLU A 37 44.67 -10.72 -51.45
CA GLU A 37 46.12 -10.84 -51.30
C GLU A 37 46.50 -11.81 -50.19
N GLU A 38 47.59 -12.56 -50.38
CA GLU A 38 48.14 -13.44 -49.35
C GLU A 38 49.16 -12.68 -48.51
N MET A 39 49.00 -12.69 -47.18
CA MET A 39 49.93 -12.04 -46.27
C MET A 39 50.45 -12.99 -45.20
N GLU A 40 51.72 -12.81 -44.84
CA GLU A 40 52.31 -13.47 -43.68
C GLU A 40 51.95 -12.72 -42.41
N PHE A 41 51.43 -13.45 -41.42
CA PHE A 41 51.15 -12.91 -40.11
C PHE A 41 51.82 -13.77 -39.03
N THR A 42 52.18 -13.11 -37.94
CA THR A 42 52.57 -13.78 -36.71
C THR A 42 51.32 -13.88 -35.88
N SER A 43 50.81 -15.10 -35.67
CA SER A 43 49.60 -15.33 -34.86
C SER A 43 49.76 -14.61 -33.52
N PRO A 44 48.98 -13.55 -33.24
CA PRO A 44 48.73 -13.17 -31.87
C PRO A 44 47.97 -14.32 -31.22
N GLU A 45 48.14 -14.47 -29.92
CA GLU A 45 47.56 -15.56 -29.14
C GLU A 45 46.11 -15.83 -29.52
N THR A 46 45.82 -17.12 -29.69
CA THR A 46 44.48 -17.69 -29.86
C THR A 46 43.45 -16.85 -29.13
N LEU A 47 42.38 -16.46 -29.83
CA LEU A 47 41.19 -15.84 -29.24
C LEU A 47 40.72 -16.74 -28.10
N ARG A 48 41.18 -16.40 -26.90
CA ARG A 48 40.89 -17.11 -25.68
C ARG A 48 39.41 -16.85 -25.45
N LYS A 49 38.59 -17.85 -25.82
CA LYS A 49 37.18 -18.00 -25.48
C LYS A 49 36.89 -17.19 -24.22
N GLY A 50 36.03 -16.18 -24.36
CA GLY A 50 35.65 -15.27 -23.30
C GLY A 50 35.31 -16.02 -22.02
N ARG A 51 36.29 -16.13 -21.13
CA ARG A 51 36.04 -16.37 -19.72
C ARG A 51 35.91 -14.98 -19.17
N PHE A 52 34.68 -14.57 -18.86
CA PHE A 52 34.44 -13.47 -17.94
C PHE A 52 35.22 -13.80 -16.67
N SER A 53 36.46 -13.30 -16.59
CA SER A 53 37.13 -13.17 -15.31
C SER A 53 36.44 -11.99 -14.65
N LEU A 54 35.43 -12.28 -13.84
CA LEU A 54 35.15 -11.45 -12.68
C LEU A 54 36.44 -11.48 -11.86
N ARG A 55 37.36 -10.57 -12.18
CA ARG A 55 38.41 -10.17 -11.26
C ARG A 55 37.64 -9.60 -10.08
N SER A 56 37.48 -10.42 -9.06
CA SER A 56 37.13 -9.99 -7.72
C SER A 56 38.22 -9.04 -7.26
N SER A 57 38.04 -7.76 -7.58
CA SER A 57 38.66 -6.67 -6.86
C SER A 57 37.87 -6.46 -5.57
N PHE A 58 37.85 -7.48 -4.71
CA PHE A 58 37.68 -7.27 -3.27
C PHE A 58 39.01 -6.70 -2.77
N THR A 59 39.24 -5.42 -3.10
CA THR A 59 40.22 -4.60 -2.42
C THR A 59 39.90 -4.68 -0.93
N ALA A 60 40.92 -4.96 -0.12
CA ALA A 60 40.88 -5.12 1.33
C ALA A 60 39.87 -4.16 1.98
N LEU A 61 38.64 -4.65 2.15
CA LEU A 61 37.57 -3.88 2.74
C LEU A 61 37.87 -3.89 4.24
N ASN A 62 38.26 -2.72 4.76
CA ASN A 62 38.68 -2.54 6.13
C ASN A 62 37.60 -3.16 7.02
N ARG A 63 37.90 -4.27 7.73
CA ARG A 63 36.87 -5.04 8.47
C ARG A 63 36.09 -4.14 9.44
N GLY A 64 36.74 -3.10 9.97
CA GLY A 64 36.10 -2.06 10.78
C GLY A 64 35.10 -1.19 10.02
N ALA A 65 35.34 -0.86 8.75
CA ALA A 65 34.40 -0.09 7.93
C ALA A 65 33.14 -0.89 7.58
N ILE A 66 33.28 -2.20 7.33
CA ILE A 66 32.13 -3.10 7.13
C ILE A 66 31.27 -3.14 8.40
N LEU A 67 31.90 -3.35 9.56
CA LEU A 67 31.20 -3.42 10.84
C LEU A 67 30.43 -2.12 11.15
N LEU A 68 31.05 -0.97 10.88
CA LEU A 68 30.40 0.33 11.08
C LEU A 68 29.21 0.54 10.14
N VAL A 69 29.33 0.16 8.86
CA VAL A 69 28.23 0.25 7.90
C VAL A 69 27.09 -0.70 8.27
N THR A 70 27.39 -1.95 8.68
CA THR A 70 26.35 -2.89 9.11
C THR A 70 25.66 -2.44 10.39
N LEU A 71 26.38 -1.83 11.34
CA LEU A 71 25.81 -1.29 12.57
C LEU A 71 24.92 -0.09 12.27
N LEU A 72 25.35 0.82 11.39
CA LEU A 72 24.54 1.95 10.96
C LEU A 72 23.26 1.49 10.25
N ILE A 73 23.34 0.52 9.35
CA ILE A 73 22.17 -0.05 8.68
C ILE A 73 21.24 -0.69 9.73
N ALA A 74 21.77 -1.46 10.68
CA ALA A 74 20.97 -2.09 11.74
C ALA A 74 20.27 -1.06 12.65
N ILE A 75 20.94 0.05 12.98
CA ILE A 75 20.35 1.15 13.76
C ILE A 75 19.27 1.86 12.94
N ILE A 76 19.55 2.19 11.67
CA ILE A 76 18.60 2.85 10.78
C ILE A 76 17.37 1.96 10.55
N THR A 77 17.55 0.66 10.32
CA THR A 77 16.43 -0.27 10.14
C THR A 77 15.68 -0.48 11.45
N SER A 78 16.36 -0.63 12.59
CA SER A 78 15.70 -0.77 13.89
C SER A 78 14.87 0.45 14.28
N ILE A 79 15.26 1.65 13.87
CA ILE A 79 14.49 2.89 14.10
C ILE A 79 13.39 3.03 13.03
N ALA A 80 13.68 2.75 11.75
CA ALA A 80 12.73 2.97 10.66
C ALA A 80 11.61 1.93 10.59
N ILE A 81 11.85 0.67 10.95
CA ILE A 81 10.83 -0.41 10.92
C ILE A 81 9.57 -0.04 11.75
N PRO A 82 9.67 0.45 13.00
CA PRO A 82 8.47 0.86 13.74
C PRO A 82 7.74 2.08 13.14
N PHE A 83 8.40 2.95 12.37
CA PHE A 83 7.71 4.04 11.64
C PHE A 83 7.04 3.56 10.35
N ILE A 84 7.53 2.49 9.73
CA ILE A 84 6.94 1.91 8.52
C ILE A 84 5.76 0.99 8.89
N HIS A 85 5.82 0.36 10.07
CA HIS A 85 4.72 -0.41 10.66
C HIS A 85 3.98 0.43 11.69
N ASP A 86 3.50 1.61 11.28
CA ASP A 86 2.47 2.30 12.04
C ASP A 86 1.17 1.53 11.80
N THR A 87 1.01 0.42 12.53
CA THR A 87 -0.24 -0.37 12.62
C THR A 87 -1.27 0.44 13.40
N LYS A 88 -1.55 1.67 12.95
CA LYS A 88 -2.64 2.46 13.49
C LYS A 88 -3.91 1.68 13.19
N THR A 89 -4.40 0.97 14.20
CA THR A 89 -5.69 0.33 14.19
C THR A 89 -6.71 1.44 14.12
N TYR A 90 -7.25 1.66 12.93
CA TYR A 90 -8.37 2.57 12.74
C TYR A 90 -9.65 1.78 12.87
N SER A 91 -10.64 2.35 13.53
CA SER A 91 -12.00 1.80 13.53
C SER A 91 -12.91 2.75 12.77
N TYR A 92 -14.02 2.24 12.26
CA TYR A 92 -15.03 3.03 11.57
C TYR A 92 -16.37 2.80 12.24
N VAL A 93 -17.10 3.89 12.49
CA VAL A 93 -18.44 3.84 13.04
C VAL A 93 -19.36 4.65 12.14
N SER A 94 -20.39 4.03 11.58
CA SER A 94 -21.45 4.75 10.87
C SER A 94 -22.69 4.89 11.73
N ILE A 95 -23.43 5.98 11.53
CA ILE A 95 -24.74 6.24 12.11
C ILE A 95 -25.69 6.52 10.96
N ASP A 96 -26.72 5.70 10.83
CA ASP A 96 -27.56 5.60 9.65
C ASP A 96 -29.05 5.62 10.01
N THR A 97 -29.78 6.48 9.33
CA THR A 97 -31.25 6.55 9.22
C THR A 97 -31.53 7.20 7.84
N GLU A 98 -32.44 8.17 7.74
CA GLU A 98 -32.53 9.11 6.61
C GLU A 98 -31.23 9.91 6.40
N SER A 99 -30.48 10.17 7.48
CA SER A 99 -29.14 10.75 7.46
C SER A 99 -28.09 9.66 7.62
N SER A 100 -27.05 9.67 6.80
CA SER A 100 -25.98 8.66 6.81
C SER A 100 -24.60 9.32 6.77
N LEU A 101 -23.78 8.99 7.77
CA LEU A 101 -22.38 9.43 7.89
C LEU A 101 -21.51 8.37 8.56
N GLU A 102 -20.22 8.41 8.29
CA GLU A 102 -19.21 7.51 8.87
C GLU A 102 -18.09 8.31 9.53
N MET A 103 -17.67 7.87 10.71
CA MET A 103 -16.56 8.40 11.49
C MET A 103 -15.39 7.44 11.45
N LYS A 104 -14.19 7.97 11.21
CA LYS A 104 -12.94 7.23 11.36
C LYS A 104 -12.34 7.53 12.74
N LEU A 105 -12.00 6.48 13.47
CA LEU A 105 -11.47 6.54 14.84
C LEU A 105 -10.00 6.16 14.86
N ASN A 106 -9.23 6.76 15.77
CA ASN A 106 -7.90 6.28 16.13
C ASN A 106 -7.97 5.17 17.20
N SER A 107 -6.81 4.71 17.69
CA SER A 107 -6.71 3.67 18.72
C SER A 107 -7.26 4.06 20.10
N GLU A 108 -7.51 5.34 20.34
CA GLU A 108 -8.10 5.88 21.58
C GLU A 108 -9.61 6.15 21.41
N ASN A 109 -10.23 5.61 20.35
CA ASN A 109 -11.61 5.86 19.96
C ASN A 109 -11.95 7.36 19.73
N ASN A 110 -10.95 8.19 19.45
CA ASN A 110 -11.15 9.58 19.08
C ASN A 110 -11.40 9.71 17.57
N VAL A 111 -12.41 10.50 17.21
CA VAL A 111 -12.80 10.75 15.81
C VAL A 111 -11.74 11.61 15.12
N ILE A 112 -11.07 11.07 14.11
CA ILE A 112 -10.02 11.79 13.36
C ILE A 112 -10.49 12.26 11.98
N ASP A 113 -11.58 11.67 11.48
CA ASP A 113 -12.20 12.02 10.19
C ASP A 113 -13.69 11.69 10.22
N MET A 114 -14.48 12.38 9.41
CA MET A 114 -15.93 12.16 9.27
C MET A 114 -16.32 12.38 7.81
N VAL A 115 -17.10 11.45 7.26
CA VAL A 115 -17.50 11.43 5.85
C VAL A 115 -19.02 11.27 5.78
N PRO A 116 -19.76 12.22 5.19
CA PRO A 116 -21.17 12.04 4.92
C PRO A 116 -21.36 11.12 3.71
N PHE A 117 -22.35 10.24 3.77
CA PHE A 117 -22.71 9.31 2.68
C PHE A 117 -23.95 9.74 1.92
N ASN A 118 -24.74 10.69 2.46
CA ASN A 118 -25.85 11.31 1.76
C ASN A 118 -25.96 12.81 2.12
N GLN A 119 -26.90 13.51 1.46
CA GLN A 119 -27.07 14.96 1.64
C GLN A 119 -27.54 15.33 3.07
N ALA A 120 -28.38 14.50 3.68
CA ALA A 120 -28.84 14.68 5.05
C ALA A 120 -27.67 14.54 6.05
N GLY A 121 -26.80 13.55 5.86
CA GLY A 121 -25.58 13.37 6.64
C GLY A 121 -24.60 14.53 6.50
N ALA A 122 -24.52 15.15 5.32
CA ALA A 122 -23.75 16.38 5.14
C ALA A 122 -24.35 17.54 5.93
N ALA A 123 -25.69 17.69 5.93
CA ALA A 123 -26.38 18.72 6.70
C ALA A 123 -26.20 18.56 8.22
N VAL A 124 -26.21 17.32 8.73
CA VAL A 124 -25.85 17.02 10.12
C VAL A 124 -24.40 17.43 10.40
N MET A 125 -23.46 16.93 9.59
CA MET A 125 -22.03 17.20 9.79
C MET A 125 -21.68 18.69 9.77
N ASP A 126 -22.32 19.49 8.91
CA ASP A 126 -22.06 20.93 8.76
C ASP A 126 -22.40 21.74 10.03
N ASN A 127 -23.32 21.27 10.86
CA ASN A 127 -23.70 21.92 12.12
C ASN A 127 -22.84 21.47 13.33
N LEU A 128 -22.11 20.36 13.19
CA LEU A 128 -21.25 19.85 14.25
C LEU A 128 -19.98 20.69 14.42
N LYS A 129 -19.68 21.07 15.66
CA LYS A 129 -18.47 21.80 16.04
C LYS A 129 -17.62 20.94 16.96
N GLU A 130 -16.31 21.13 16.89
CA GLU A 130 -15.35 20.52 17.83
C GLU A 130 -15.42 18.97 17.90
N TRP A 131 -15.88 18.31 16.84
CA TRP A 131 -15.95 16.84 16.78
C TRP A 131 -14.59 16.18 16.52
N LYS A 132 -13.64 16.91 15.91
CA LYS A 132 -12.35 16.35 15.51
C LYS A 132 -11.39 16.19 16.68
N ASN A 133 -10.80 15.00 16.80
CA ASN A 133 -10.02 14.50 17.93
C ASN A 133 -10.82 14.40 19.24
N THR A 134 -12.14 14.24 19.14
CA THR A 134 -13.04 14.06 20.29
C THR A 134 -13.48 12.61 20.38
N HIS A 135 -13.76 12.14 21.60
CA HIS A 135 -14.10 10.75 21.87
C HIS A 135 -15.42 10.35 21.18
N ILE A 136 -15.50 9.13 20.63
CA ILE A 136 -16.67 8.65 19.86
C ILE A 136 -17.97 8.74 20.65
N LYS A 137 -17.94 8.49 21.96
CA LYS A 137 -19.13 8.62 22.82
C LYS A 137 -19.78 10.01 22.71
N ASP A 138 -18.95 11.05 22.83
CA ASP A 138 -19.44 12.44 22.80
C ASP A 138 -19.85 12.85 21.39
N VAL A 139 -19.06 12.45 20.38
CA VAL A 139 -19.37 12.76 18.98
C VAL A 139 -20.65 12.05 18.52
N ALA A 140 -20.86 10.79 18.89
CA ALA A 140 -22.07 10.06 18.57
C ALA A 140 -23.30 10.72 19.21
N ALA A 141 -23.21 11.15 20.48
CA ALA A 141 -24.29 11.90 21.13
C ALA A 141 -24.60 13.23 20.42
N MET A 142 -23.56 13.98 20.02
CA MET A 142 -23.75 15.22 19.24
C MET A 142 -24.41 14.96 17.89
N VAL A 143 -23.95 13.93 17.16
CA VAL A 143 -24.52 13.53 15.86
C VAL A 143 -26.00 13.19 16.01
N ILE A 144 -26.35 12.37 17.00
CA ILE A 144 -27.73 11.91 17.17
C ILE A 144 -28.63 13.05 17.64
N ALA A 145 -28.16 13.93 18.53
CA ALA A 145 -28.90 15.12 18.93
C ALA A 145 -29.16 16.05 17.73
N GLU A 146 -28.18 16.26 16.87
CA GLU A 146 -28.33 17.07 15.65
C GLU A 146 -29.29 16.40 14.65
N MET A 147 -29.22 15.07 14.48
CA MET A 147 -30.19 14.32 13.67
C MET A 147 -31.62 14.50 14.19
N ASN A 148 -31.80 14.50 15.52
CA ASN A 148 -33.09 14.75 16.15
C ASN A 148 -33.58 16.18 15.90
N GLU A 149 -32.73 17.19 16.10
CA GLU A 149 -33.08 18.60 15.86
C GLU A 149 -33.48 18.87 14.40
N GLN A 150 -32.86 18.17 13.45
CA GLN A 150 -33.20 18.24 12.03
C GLN A 150 -34.41 17.35 11.62
N GLY A 151 -34.98 16.58 12.56
CA GLY A 151 -36.15 15.73 12.35
C GLY A 151 -35.87 14.40 11.66
N TYR A 152 -34.60 13.99 11.55
CA TYR A 152 -34.21 12.72 10.91
C TYR A 152 -34.51 11.48 11.75
N LEU A 153 -34.84 11.64 13.03
CA LEU A 153 -35.23 10.53 13.93
C LEU A 153 -36.75 10.38 14.10
N GLU A 154 -37.56 11.27 13.52
CA GLU A 154 -39.03 11.19 13.60
C GLU A 154 -39.63 10.11 12.68
N THR A 155 -38.78 9.37 11.96
CA THR A 155 -39.21 8.28 11.09
C THR A 155 -39.47 7.00 11.89
N ASN A 156 -40.31 6.11 11.37
CA ASN A 156 -40.47 4.76 11.93
C ASN A 156 -39.29 3.84 11.61
N GLU A 157 -38.19 4.38 11.06
CA GLU A 157 -37.00 3.59 10.72
C GLU A 157 -36.04 3.57 11.91
N PRO A 158 -35.47 2.40 12.25
CA PRO A 158 -34.55 2.29 13.36
C PRO A 158 -33.23 3.02 13.03
N LEU A 159 -32.68 3.70 14.03
CA LEU A 159 -31.33 4.25 13.97
C LEU A 159 -30.31 3.11 13.99
N VAL A 160 -29.54 2.96 12.91
CA VAL A 160 -28.53 1.91 12.78
C VAL A 160 -27.15 2.47 13.07
N ILE A 161 -26.44 1.89 14.03
CA ILE A 161 -25.03 2.18 14.31
C ILE A 161 -24.19 0.97 13.89
N ALA A 162 -23.29 1.15 12.93
CA ALA A 162 -22.43 0.07 12.46
C ALA A 162 -20.96 0.30 12.82
N ALA A 163 -20.32 -0.69 13.47
CA ALA A 163 -18.91 -0.61 13.82
C ALA A 163 -18.06 -1.60 12.99
N VAL A 164 -16.91 -1.13 12.53
CA VAL A 164 -15.90 -1.90 11.79
C VAL A 164 -14.54 -1.67 12.41
N ILE A 165 -13.87 -2.73 12.84
CA ILE A 165 -12.59 -2.63 13.55
C ILE A 165 -11.48 -3.24 12.68
N ASN A 166 -10.37 -2.53 12.53
CA ASN A 166 -9.27 -2.95 11.63
C ASN A 166 -8.41 -4.11 12.18
N ASN A 167 -8.51 -4.42 13.48
CA ASN A 167 -7.70 -5.47 14.11
C ASN A 167 -8.58 -6.46 14.88
N GLU A 168 -9.09 -7.48 14.18
CA GLU A 168 -9.89 -8.58 14.76
C GLU A 168 -9.13 -9.41 15.83
N LYS A 169 -7.83 -9.16 16.05
CA LYS A 169 -7.00 -9.89 17.03
C LYS A 169 -6.87 -9.18 18.38
N ASP A 170 -7.35 -7.94 18.49
CA ASP A 170 -7.33 -7.16 19.71
C ASP A 170 -8.74 -7.12 20.33
N ASN A 171 -9.10 -8.23 20.98
CA ASN A 171 -10.43 -8.42 21.55
C ASN A 171 -10.78 -7.36 22.61
N GLU A 172 -9.79 -6.82 23.32
CA GLU A 172 -10.02 -5.83 24.38
C GLU A 172 -10.47 -4.49 23.80
N SER A 173 -9.82 -4.03 22.72
CA SER A 173 -10.25 -2.83 21.99
C SER A 173 -11.64 -3.01 21.35
N TYR A 174 -11.96 -4.22 20.89
CA TYR A 174 -13.29 -4.57 20.37
C TYR A 174 -14.37 -4.45 21.45
N ASP A 175 -14.15 -5.09 22.60
CA ASP A 175 -15.10 -5.10 23.71
C ASP A 175 -15.32 -3.70 24.28
N GLN A 176 -14.27 -2.87 24.32
CA GLN A 176 -14.36 -1.48 24.76
C GLN A 176 -15.23 -0.64 23.81
N LEU A 177 -14.94 -0.62 22.51
CA LEU A 177 -15.73 0.16 21.56
C LEU A 177 -17.19 -0.31 21.54
N GLN A 178 -17.42 -1.62 21.62
CA GLN A 178 -18.77 -2.19 21.76
C GLN A 178 -19.48 -1.66 23.03
N SER A 179 -18.80 -1.66 24.16
CA SER A 179 -19.36 -1.18 25.42
C SER A 179 -19.69 0.32 25.37
N GLU A 180 -18.84 1.12 24.71
CA GLU A 180 -19.06 2.55 24.52
C GLU A 180 -20.28 2.84 23.64
N LEU A 181 -20.42 2.13 22.51
CA LEU A 181 -21.59 2.29 21.63
C LEU A 181 -22.89 1.81 22.30
N LEU A 182 -22.83 0.74 23.10
CA LEU A 182 -23.97 0.29 23.90
C LEU A 182 -24.33 1.28 25.00
N ALA A 183 -23.36 1.97 25.59
CA ALA A 183 -23.61 3.04 26.56
C ALA A 183 -24.30 4.23 25.89
N VAL A 184 -23.85 4.64 24.71
CA VAL A 184 -24.53 5.67 23.89
C VAL A 184 -25.97 5.24 23.60
N LYS A 185 -26.18 3.98 23.21
CA LYS A 185 -27.54 3.44 23.02
C LYS A 185 -28.40 3.59 24.27
N SER A 186 -27.90 3.19 25.43
CA SER A 186 -28.66 3.25 26.69
C SER A 186 -28.98 4.69 27.08
N GLU A 187 -28.03 5.62 26.95
CA GLU A 187 -28.21 7.02 27.32
C GLU A 187 -29.22 7.74 26.41
N ILE A 188 -29.23 7.41 25.11
CA ILE A 188 -30.06 8.11 24.12
C ILE A 188 -31.42 7.45 23.94
N ALA A 189 -31.49 6.11 23.90
CA ALA A 189 -32.76 5.40 23.75
C ALA A 189 -33.71 5.65 24.94
N GLU A 190 -33.17 5.86 26.15
CA GLU A 190 -33.97 6.22 27.33
C GLU A 190 -34.44 7.69 27.28
N ALA A 191 -33.71 8.57 26.62
CA ALA A 191 -34.02 10.00 26.55
C ALA A 191 -35.01 10.36 25.44
N GLU A 192 -34.91 9.67 24.29
CA GLU A 192 -35.56 10.09 23.03
C GLU A 192 -36.53 9.04 22.44
N GLU A 193 -36.78 7.91 23.11
CA GLU A 193 -37.63 6.79 22.61
C GLU A 193 -37.26 6.26 21.20
N VAL A 194 -35.99 6.40 20.79
CA VAL A 194 -35.51 5.98 19.46
C VAL A 194 -35.20 4.48 19.44
N ASP A 195 -35.78 3.73 18.49
CA ASP A 195 -35.37 2.36 18.23
C ASP A 195 -33.98 2.32 17.59
N MET A 196 -33.03 1.66 18.25
CA MET A 196 -31.62 1.67 17.84
C MET A 196 -31.08 0.25 17.66
N LYS A 197 -30.51 -0.02 16.48
CA LYS A 197 -29.84 -1.28 16.13
C LYS A 197 -28.34 -1.07 16.03
N VAL A 198 -27.57 -1.83 16.81
CA VAL A 198 -26.10 -1.84 16.68
C VAL A 198 -25.69 -3.07 15.87
N ILE A 199 -24.95 -2.86 14.79
CA ILE A 199 -24.43 -3.93 13.93
C ILE A 199 -22.91 -3.86 13.82
N TYR A 200 -22.31 -5.00 13.48
CA TYR A 200 -20.86 -5.11 13.35
C TYR A 200 -20.51 -5.58 11.95
N GLY A 201 -19.41 -5.07 11.41
CA GLY A 201 -18.90 -5.45 10.10
C GLY A 201 -17.39 -5.61 10.07
N THR A 202 -16.93 -6.24 9.01
CA THR A 202 -15.51 -6.45 8.68
C THR A 202 -15.01 -5.35 7.75
N LEU A 203 -13.69 -5.19 7.65
CA LEU A 203 -13.07 -4.28 6.68
C LEU A 203 -13.47 -4.61 5.23
N THR A 204 -13.68 -5.89 4.93
CA THR A 204 -14.10 -6.35 3.61
C THR A 204 -15.52 -5.86 3.31
N GLU A 205 -16.44 -6.03 4.25
CA GLU A 205 -17.81 -5.51 4.12
C GLU A 205 -17.82 -3.98 4.00
N ARG A 206 -16.98 -3.28 4.77
CA ARG A 206 -16.81 -1.82 4.62
C ARG A 206 -16.35 -1.42 3.24
N LYS A 207 -15.33 -2.10 2.72
CA LYS A 207 -14.81 -1.81 1.38
C LYS A 207 -15.91 -1.96 0.32
N LEU A 208 -16.68 -3.05 0.39
CA LEU A 208 -17.81 -3.30 -0.52
C LEU A 208 -18.91 -2.25 -0.35
N ALA A 209 -19.26 -1.88 0.88
CA ALA A 209 -20.26 -0.84 1.14
C ALA A 209 -19.85 0.50 0.51
N VAL A 210 -18.61 0.94 0.76
CA VAL A 210 -18.06 2.19 0.22
C VAL A 210 -18.00 2.16 -1.31
N GLU A 211 -17.62 1.04 -1.93
CA GLU A 211 -17.63 0.87 -3.39
C GLU A 211 -19.05 1.00 -3.99
N ASN A 212 -20.08 0.63 -3.21
CA ASN A 212 -21.49 0.82 -3.57
C ASN A 212 -22.04 2.20 -3.14
N GLY A 213 -21.21 3.09 -2.61
CA GLY A 213 -21.62 4.43 -2.17
C GLY A 213 -22.49 4.43 -0.91
N THR A 214 -22.39 3.40 -0.08
CA THR A 214 -23.19 3.24 1.14
C THR A 214 -22.33 2.91 2.37
N THR A 215 -22.90 3.03 3.56
CA THR A 215 -22.27 2.63 4.82
C THR A 215 -22.45 1.14 5.10
N VAL A 216 -21.68 0.61 6.04
CA VAL A 216 -21.83 -0.78 6.49
C VAL A 216 -23.18 -1.03 7.12
N GLY A 217 -23.71 -0.05 7.85
CA GLY A 217 -25.06 -0.03 8.41
C GLY A 217 -26.11 -0.43 7.40
N LEU A 218 -26.21 0.37 6.35
CA LEU A 218 -27.20 0.20 5.30
C LEU A 218 -26.91 -1.05 4.44
N TYR A 219 -25.65 -1.29 4.05
CA TYR A 219 -25.26 -2.45 3.25
C TYR A 219 -25.71 -3.78 3.89
N LYS A 220 -25.51 -3.94 5.20
CA LYS A 220 -25.88 -5.16 5.92
C LYS A 220 -27.37 -5.25 6.21
N SER A 221 -28.04 -4.12 6.47
CA SER A 221 -29.49 -4.11 6.64
C SER A 221 -30.21 -4.53 5.36
N SER A 222 -29.83 -3.99 4.19
CA SER A 222 -30.42 -4.39 2.90
C SER A 222 -30.17 -5.87 2.55
N SER A 223 -29.00 -6.41 2.92
CA SER A 223 -28.67 -7.82 2.69
C SER A 223 -29.46 -8.80 3.56
N GLN A 224 -29.97 -8.36 4.73
CA GLN A 224 -30.81 -9.16 5.61
C GLN A 224 -32.25 -9.23 5.07
N ASP A 225 -32.77 -8.11 4.56
CA ASP A 225 -34.12 -8.04 4.01
C ASP A 225 -34.28 -8.88 2.71
N GLU A 226 -33.22 -9.05 1.92
CA GLU A 226 -33.21 -9.93 0.74
C GLU A 226 -33.19 -11.43 1.08
N GLN A 227 -32.82 -11.82 2.30
CA GLN A 227 -32.80 -13.23 2.73
C GLN A 227 -34.11 -13.66 3.41
N GLU A 228 -34.95 -12.72 3.81
CA GLU A 228 -36.26 -12.98 4.43
C GLU A 228 -37.44 -12.94 3.43
N ASN A 229 -37.18 -12.67 2.15
CA ASN A 229 -38.13 -12.74 1.02
C ASN A 229 -37.80 -13.89 0.05
#